data_AF-A0AAN8LWF2-F1
#
_entry.id   AF-A0AAN8LWF2-F1
#
_cell.length_a   1.000
_cell.length_b   1.000
_cell.length_c   1.000
_cell.angle_alpha   90.00
_cell.angle_beta   90.00
_cell.angle_gamma   90.00
#
_symmetry.space_group_name_H-M   'P 1'
#
loop_
_entity.id
_entity.type
_entity.pdbx_description
1 polymer ?
#
loop_
_entity_poly.entity_id
_entity_poly.type
_entity_poly.pdbx_seq_one_letter_code
_entity_poly.pdbx_strand_id
1 'polypeptide(L)'
;MDNLKGQSDRGLLPSFRAAVLGGQHEELLCTLDSIAAGSRENLGVAARCLACIADVLACMAGEGRGGLRSGPAANPAWSHAFSVLEQGDLLGGVQALATERAKWLSRPHLLVRAARHYEGAGQVLLRQAVMSSQRFISIGQGEVPPLGEWQDVECPARLDLSGGWSDTPPIAFEHMVAQWSTWR
;
A
#
# COMPACT_ATOMS: atom_id res chain seq x y z
N MET A 1 8.74 15.81 -6.16
CA MET A 1 7.32 15.50 -6.43
C MET A 1 7.14 14.63 -7.68
N ASP A 2 7.96 14.81 -8.73
CA ASP A 2 7.87 14.01 -9.96
C ASP A 2 8.11 12.50 -9.76
N ASN A 3 8.89 12.10 -8.77
CA ASN A 3 9.21 10.68 -8.52
C ASN A 3 8.00 9.84 -8.06
N LEU A 4 7.06 10.41 -7.30
CA LEU A 4 5.87 9.69 -6.83
C LEU A 4 4.84 9.52 -7.95
N LYS A 5 4.65 10.57 -8.76
CA LYS A 5 3.75 10.53 -9.93
C LYS A 5 4.34 9.73 -11.09
N GLY A 6 5.66 9.78 -11.25
CA GLY A 6 6.41 9.05 -12.28
C GLY A 6 6.89 7.66 -11.86
N GLN A 7 6.48 7.17 -10.68
CA GLN A 7 6.81 5.82 -10.16
C GLN A 7 8.31 5.48 -10.19
N SER A 8 9.21 6.45 -10.05
CA SER A 8 10.65 6.23 -10.21
C SER A 8 11.29 5.49 -9.01
N ASP A 9 12.32 4.67 -9.26
CA ASP A 9 13.00 3.83 -8.27
C ASP A 9 14.08 4.59 -7.46
N ARG A 10 13.77 5.82 -7.03
CA ARG A 10 14.67 6.59 -6.16
C ARG A 10 14.14 6.56 -4.74
N GLY A 11 14.91 5.96 -3.83
CA GLY A 11 14.60 5.96 -2.40
C GLY A 11 14.46 7.38 -1.87
N LEU A 12 13.29 7.71 -1.33
CA LEU A 12 12.98 9.04 -0.80
C LEU A 12 13.36 9.20 0.69
N LEU A 13 13.76 8.11 1.34
CA LEU A 13 14.08 8.09 2.77
C LEU A 13 15.15 9.13 3.19
N PRO A 14 16.26 9.33 2.45
CA PRO A 14 17.22 10.39 2.78
C PRO A 14 16.59 11.79 2.73
N SER A 15 15.71 12.04 1.75
CA SER A 15 14.98 13.30 1.62
C SER A 15 13.98 13.49 2.75
N PHE A 16 13.28 12.42 3.18
CA PHE A 16 12.37 12.48 4.32
C PHE A 16 13.11 12.80 5.62
N ARG A 17 14.27 12.18 5.85
CA ARG A 17 15.11 12.50 7.01
C ARG A 17 15.54 13.97 7.00
N ALA A 18 16.00 14.47 5.86
CA ALA A 18 16.40 15.87 5.71
C ALA A 18 15.23 16.84 5.98
N ALA A 19 14.05 16.56 5.44
CA ALA A 19 12.85 17.37 5.67
C ALA A 19 12.42 17.36 7.14
N VAL A 20 12.47 16.20 7.81
CA VAL A 20 12.15 16.08 9.24
C VAL A 20 13.14 16.87 10.09
N LEU A 21 14.46 16.71 9.85
CA LEU A 21 15.50 17.46 10.57
C LEU A 21 15.41 18.97 10.32
N GLY A 22 14.99 19.37 9.11
CA GLY A 22 14.76 20.76 8.73
C GLY A 22 13.40 21.33 9.18
N GLY A 23 12.60 20.59 9.95
CA GLY A 23 11.31 21.06 10.47
C GLY A 23 10.16 21.12 9.44
N GLN A 24 10.35 20.59 8.24
CA GLN A 24 9.37 20.64 7.13
C GLN A 24 8.42 19.42 7.08
N HIS A 25 8.33 18.67 8.17
CA HIS A 25 7.58 17.42 8.20
C HIS A 25 6.06 17.61 8.06
N GLU A 26 5.50 18.71 8.59
CA GLU A 26 4.06 19.00 8.45
C GLU A 26 3.67 19.24 6.99
N GLU A 27 4.41 20.11 6.29
CA GLU A 27 4.18 20.40 4.87
C GLU A 27 4.37 19.16 4.00
N LEU A 28 5.39 18.35 4.32
CA LEU A 28 5.63 17.07 3.65
C LEU A 28 4.47 16.09 3.84
N LEU A 29 3.96 15.94 5.06
CA LEU A 29 2.82 15.07 5.35
C LEU A 29 1.55 15.55 4.62
N CYS A 30 1.24 16.85 4.69
CA CYS A 30 0.09 17.44 3.98
C CYS A 30 0.19 17.25 2.47
N THR A 31 1.40 17.38 1.92
CA THR A 31 1.67 17.11 0.51
C THR A 31 1.37 15.65 0.16
N LEU A 32 1.87 14.70 0.95
CA LEU A 32 1.67 13.28 0.72
C LEU A 32 0.19 12.89 0.85
N ASP A 33 -0.53 13.46 1.82
CA ASP A 33 -1.99 13.28 1.94
C ASP A 33 -2.71 13.77 0.70
N SER A 34 -2.35 14.95 0.19
CA SER A 34 -2.97 15.55 -1.00
C SER A 34 -2.74 14.69 -2.25
N ILE A 35 -1.53 14.15 -2.42
CA ILE A 35 -1.22 13.24 -3.54
C ILE A 35 -2.01 11.94 -3.38
N ALA A 36 -2.02 11.34 -2.19
CA ALA A 36 -2.75 10.09 -1.94
C ALA A 36 -4.25 10.26 -2.22
N ALA A 37 -4.87 11.30 -1.67
CA ALA A 37 -6.28 11.61 -1.85
C ALA A 37 -6.64 11.92 -3.32
N GLY A 38 -5.74 12.55 -4.06
CA GLY A 38 -5.91 12.87 -5.49
C GLY A 38 -5.69 11.69 -6.44
N SER A 39 -5.20 10.55 -5.97
CA SER A 39 -4.78 9.42 -6.82
C SER A 39 -5.87 8.35 -7.00
N ARG A 40 -7.15 8.76 -7.13
CA ARG A 40 -8.29 7.83 -7.23
C ARG A 40 -8.20 6.87 -8.42
N GLU A 41 -7.61 7.34 -9.52
CA GLU A 41 -7.44 6.55 -10.75
C GLU A 41 -6.28 5.55 -10.66
N ASN A 42 -5.38 5.70 -9.68
CA ASN A 42 -4.23 4.83 -9.48
C ASN A 42 -3.99 4.55 -8.00
N LEU A 43 -4.65 3.51 -7.50
CA LEU A 43 -4.52 3.06 -6.11
C LEU A 43 -3.09 2.65 -5.72
N GLY A 44 -2.24 2.28 -6.69
CA GLY A 44 -0.81 2.01 -6.45
C GLY A 44 -0.05 3.27 -6.02
N VAL A 45 -0.32 4.41 -6.67
CA VAL A 45 0.27 5.71 -6.27
C VAL A 45 -0.23 6.11 -4.89
N ALA A 46 -1.52 5.94 -4.61
CA ALA A 46 -2.08 6.22 -3.29
C ALA A 46 -1.43 5.35 -2.21
N ALA A 47 -1.33 4.03 -2.42
CA ALA A 47 -0.70 3.10 -1.49
C ALA A 47 0.78 3.45 -1.24
N ARG A 48 1.53 3.80 -2.30
CA ARG A 48 2.92 4.24 -2.19
C ARG A 48 3.06 5.53 -1.39
N CYS A 49 2.13 6.47 -1.53
CA CYS A 49 2.11 7.69 -0.72
C CYS A 49 1.85 7.38 0.76
N LEU A 50 0.95 6.44 1.08
CA LEU A 50 0.73 6.00 2.46
C LEU A 50 1.99 5.33 3.05
N ALA A 51 2.70 4.51 2.27
CA ALA A 51 3.98 3.95 2.69
C ALA A 51 5.04 5.04 2.94
N CYS A 52 5.10 6.07 2.08
CA CYS A 52 5.98 7.22 2.28
C CYS A 52 5.64 7.99 3.56
N ILE A 53 4.36 8.16 3.89
CA ILE A 53 3.93 8.75 5.17
C ILE A 53 4.42 7.91 6.35
N ALA A 54 4.32 6.58 6.28
CA ALA A 54 4.84 5.68 7.30
C ALA A 54 6.36 5.88 7.54
N ASP A 55 7.13 6.11 6.47
CA ASP A 55 8.56 6.41 6.56
C ASP A 55 8.85 7.78 7.15
N VAL A 56 8.08 8.81 6.79
CA VAL A 56 8.17 10.14 7.43
C VAL A 56 7.90 10.03 8.93
N LEU A 57 6.85 9.32 9.33
CA LEU A 57 6.49 9.13 10.74
C LEU A 57 7.58 8.38 11.52
N ALA A 58 8.21 7.37 10.92
CA ALA A 58 9.33 6.69 11.55
C ALA A 58 10.58 7.58 11.66
N CYS A 59 10.84 8.44 10.66
CA CYS A 59 11.91 9.43 10.74
C CYS A 59 11.64 10.43 11.88
N MET A 60 10.40 10.88 12.05
CA MET A 60 9.98 11.78 13.14
C MET A 60 10.10 11.13 14.53
N ALA A 61 9.90 9.81 14.64
CA ALA A 61 10.05 9.10 15.91
C ALA A 61 11.49 9.17 16.45
N GLY A 62 12.48 9.34 15.57
CA GLY A 62 13.90 9.34 15.90
C GLY A 62 14.46 7.93 16.12
N GLU A 63 15.77 7.78 15.91
CA GLU A 63 16.46 6.49 16.00
C GLU A 63 16.31 5.86 17.39
N GLY A 64 15.84 4.61 17.45
CA GLY A 64 15.72 3.82 18.68
C GLY A 64 14.65 4.26 19.68
N ARG A 65 13.94 5.38 19.45
CA ARG A 65 13.00 5.96 20.42
C ARG A 65 11.55 5.48 20.28
N GLY A 66 11.22 4.91 19.12
CA GLY A 66 9.86 4.45 18.83
C GLY A 66 9.61 2.95 19.06
N GLY A 67 10.64 2.19 19.44
CA GLY A 67 10.59 0.72 19.50
C GLY A 67 10.59 0.06 18.13
N LEU A 68 10.43 -1.26 18.09
CA LEU A 68 10.29 -2.02 16.85
C LEU A 68 8.96 -1.66 16.17
N ARG A 69 8.94 -1.68 14.83
CA ARG A 69 7.70 -1.71 14.03
C ARG A 69 6.96 -3.06 14.18
N SER A 70 6.95 -3.66 15.37
CA SER A 70 6.27 -4.92 15.70
C SER A 70 5.10 -4.68 16.67
N GLY A 71 3.96 -5.33 16.43
CA GLY A 71 2.76 -5.23 17.28
C GLY A 71 1.45 -5.13 16.49
N PRO A 72 0.30 -5.45 17.09
CA PRO A 72 -0.99 -5.50 16.38
C PRO A 72 -1.42 -4.12 15.87
N ALA A 73 -1.73 -4.04 14.57
CA ALA A 73 -2.18 -2.84 13.87
C ALA A 73 -3.68 -2.55 14.06
N ALA A 74 -4.27 -2.96 15.18
CA ALA A 74 -5.72 -3.00 15.41
C ALA A 74 -6.17 -1.99 16.49
N ASN A 75 -5.58 -0.78 16.53
CA ASN A 75 -6.07 0.27 17.42
C ASN A 75 -7.46 0.76 16.92
N PRO A 76 -8.52 0.69 17.75
CA PRO A 76 -9.87 1.08 17.36
C PRO A 76 -9.99 2.53 16.88
N ALA A 77 -9.11 3.44 17.32
CA ALA A 77 -9.13 4.84 16.91
C ALA A 77 -8.95 5.01 15.38
N TRP A 78 -8.29 4.06 14.71
CA TRP A 78 -8.07 4.09 13.27
C TRP A 78 -9.19 3.41 12.47
N SER A 79 -10.05 2.63 13.14
CA SER A 79 -11.06 1.78 12.48
C SER A 79 -11.99 2.55 11.54
N HIS A 80 -12.35 3.79 11.89
CA HIS A 80 -13.17 4.65 11.04
C HIS A 80 -12.49 4.92 9.69
N ALA A 81 -11.22 5.32 9.70
CA ALA A 81 -10.48 5.59 8.47
C ALA A 81 -10.37 4.34 7.58
N PHE A 82 -10.12 3.18 8.18
CA PHE A 82 -10.13 1.90 7.46
C PHE A 82 -11.50 1.61 6.86
N SER A 83 -12.59 1.77 7.62
CA SER A 83 -13.95 1.53 7.11
C SER A 83 -14.30 2.43 5.92
N VAL A 84 -13.89 3.69 5.95
CA VAL A 84 -14.10 4.64 4.82
C VAL A 84 -13.29 4.21 3.59
N LEU A 85 -12.03 3.80 3.77
CA LEU A 85 -11.21 3.26 2.67
C LEU A 85 -11.82 1.99 2.08
N GLU A 86 -12.31 1.06 2.91
CA GLU A 86 -12.96 -0.18 2.48
C GLU A 86 -14.19 0.06 1.61
N GLN A 87 -14.93 1.14 1.87
CA GLN A 87 -16.09 1.56 1.07
C GLN A 87 -15.69 2.21 -0.27
N GLY A 88 -14.40 2.39 -0.54
CA GLY A 88 -13.89 3.01 -1.78
C GLY A 88 -13.83 4.54 -1.75
N ASP A 89 -14.08 5.16 -0.60
CA ASP A 89 -13.89 6.61 -0.42
C ASP A 89 -12.43 6.90 -0.04
N LEU A 90 -11.58 7.03 -1.06
CA LEU A 90 -10.16 7.32 -0.90
C LEU A 90 -9.93 8.69 -0.23
N LEU A 91 -10.65 9.73 -0.65
CA LEU A 91 -10.47 11.08 -0.13
C LEU A 91 -10.83 11.14 1.35
N GLY A 92 -12.03 10.66 1.71
CA GLY A 92 -12.48 10.63 3.10
C GLY A 92 -11.59 9.74 3.97
N GLY A 93 -11.14 8.60 3.44
CA GLY A 93 -10.25 7.69 4.15
C GLY A 93 -8.89 8.31 4.47
N VAL A 94 -8.26 8.99 3.50
CA VAL A 94 -6.98 9.71 3.72
C VAL A 94 -7.16 10.87 4.70
N GLN A 95 -8.25 11.63 4.60
CA GLN A 95 -8.56 12.70 5.56
C GLN A 95 -8.76 12.17 6.98
N ALA A 96 -9.44 11.03 7.14
CA ALA A 96 -9.65 10.38 8.43
C ALA A 96 -8.31 9.86 9.01
N LEU A 97 -7.43 9.28 8.18
CA LEU A 97 -6.08 8.89 8.57
C LEU A 97 -5.26 10.08 9.05
N ALA A 98 -5.29 11.22 8.34
CA ALA A 98 -4.56 12.43 8.72
C ALA A 98 -5.10 13.03 10.03
N THR A 99 -6.42 13.05 10.19
CA THR A 99 -7.10 13.52 11.41
C THR A 99 -6.70 12.70 12.63
N GLU A 100 -6.66 11.38 12.51
CA GLU A 100 -6.23 10.52 13.62
C GLU A 100 -4.73 10.66 13.90
N ARG A 101 -3.89 10.69 12.85
CA ARG A 101 -2.44 10.89 12.95
C ARG A 101 -2.08 12.15 13.75
N ALA A 102 -2.80 13.25 13.56
CA ALA A 102 -2.53 14.52 14.26
C ALA A 102 -2.55 14.37 15.79
N LYS A 103 -3.37 13.47 16.34
CA LYS A 103 -3.46 13.22 17.79
C LYS A 103 -2.24 12.47 18.34
N TRP A 104 -1.40 11.92 17.47
CA TRP A 104 -0.30 11.01 17.81
C TRP A 104 1.08 11.66 17.65
N LEU A 105 1.16 12.82 16.99
CA LEU A 105 2.43 13.44 16.59
C LEU A 105 3.35 13.84 17.76
N SER A 106 2.78 14.13 18.93
CA SER A 106 3.53 14.59 20.10
C SER A 106 4.35 13.50 20.80
N ARG A 107 4.17 12.21 20.45
CA ARG A 107 4.75 11.07 21.18
C ARG A 107 5.52 10.12 20.25
N PRO A 108 6.85 9.98 20.39
CA PRO A 108 7.67 9.14 19.51
C PRO A 108 7.22 7.69 19.33
N HIS A 109 6.77 7.01 20.39
CA HIS A 109 6.27 5.64 20.31
C HIS A 109 4.90 5.54 19.62
N LEU A 110 4.09 6.61 19.63
CA LEU A 110 2.85 6.65 18.86
C LEU A 110 3.15 6.84 17.37
N LEU A 111 4.19 7.59 17.00
CA LEU A 111 4.58 7.76 15.60
C LEU A 111 4.91 6.43 14.90
N VAL A 112 5.66 5.53 15.56
CA VAL A 112 5.95 4.19 15.00
C VAL A 112 4.69 3.34 14.85
N ARG A 113 3.75 3.45 15.80
CA ARG A 113 2.46 2.76 15.69
C ARG A 113 1.57 3.35 14.59
N ALA A 114 1.55 4.68 14.45
CA ALA A 114 0.84 5.37 13.38
C ALA A 114 1.39 4.96 12.01
N ALA A 115 2.72 4.87 11.85
CA ALA A 115 3.35 4.39 10.63
C ALA A 115 2.80 3.02 10.20
N ARG A 116 2.62 2.09 11.14
CA ARG A 116 2.05 0.77 10.86
C ARG A 116 0.58 0.83 10.41
N HIS A 117 -0.21 1.78 10.90
CA HIS A 117 -1.56 2.00 10.41
C HIS A 117 -1.58 2.51 8.96
N TYR A 118 -0.62 3.35 8.58
CA TYR A 118 -0.46 3.78 7.19
C TYR A 118 -0.02 2.64 6.27
N GLU A 119 0.88 1.76 6.72
CA GLU A 119 1.25 0.53 5.99
C GLU A 119 0.01 -0.36 5.76
N GLY A 120 -0.80 -0.59 6.81
CA GLY A 120 -2.05 -1.35 6.70
C GLY A 120 -3.08 -0.71 5.79
N ALA A 121 -3.23 0.62 5.82
CA ALA A 121 -4.10 1.34 4.91
C ALA A 121 -3.63 1.22 3.44
N GLY A 122 -2.31 1.24 3.20
CA GLY A 122 -1.74 0.94 1.88
C GLY A 122 -2.11 -0.47 1.39
N GLN A 123 -2.10 -1.46 2.29
CA GLN A 123 -2.52 -2.83 1.96
C GLN A 123 -4.00 -2.93 1.59
N VAL A 124 -4.88 -2.13 2.20
CA VAL A 124 -6.30 -2.05 1.79
C VAL A 124 -6.40 -1.58 0.35
N LEU A 125 -5.70 -0.51 -0.01
CA LEU A 125 -5.71 0.06 -1.37
C LEU A 125 -5.15 -0.93 -2.41
N LEU A 126 -4.04 -1.58 -2.09
CA LEU A 126 -3.44 -2.60 -2.97
C LEU A 126 -4.38 -3.79 -3.16
N ARG A 127 -5.05 -4.25 -2.10
CA ARG A 127 -6.05 -5.32 -2.22
C ARG A 127 -7.20 -4.91 -3.13
N GLN A 128 -7.73 -3.70 -2.97
CA GLN A 128 -8.78 -3.18 -3.86
C GLN A 128 -8.29 -3.11 -5.32
N ALA A 129 -7.05 -2.67 -5.55
CA ALA A 129 -6.45 -2.64 -6.88
C ALA A 129 -6.35 -4.05 -7.49
N VAL A 130 -5.89 -5.03 -6.74
CA VAL A 130 -5.85 -6.45 -7.16
C VAL A 130 -7.25 -6.97 -7.44
N MET A 131 -8.22 -6.73 -6.56
CA MET A 131 -9.59 -7.21 -6.74
C MET A 131 -10.32 -6.56 -7.91
N SER A 132 -9.88 -5.38 -8.37
CA SER A 132 -10.41 -4.77 -9.60
C SER A 132 -10.22 -5.66 -10.84
N SER A 133 -9.26 -6.60 -10.83
CA SER A 133 -9.05 -7.57 -11.90
C SER A 133 -10.26 -8.51 -12.11
N GLN A 134 -11.12 -8.68 -11.11
CA GLN A 134 -12.34 -9.49 -11.21
C GLN A 134 -13.26 -9.03 -12.34
N ARG A 135 -13.21 -7.76 -12.75
CA ARG A 135 -13.98 -7.25 -13.90
C ARG A 135 -13.61 -7.91 -15.24
N PHE A 136 -12.42 -8.51 -15.31
CA PHE A 136 -11.93 -9.22 -16.50
C PHE A 136 -12.15 -10.74 -16.39
N ILE A 137 -12.65 -11.21 -15.25
CA ILE A 137 -12.97 -12.62 -15.03
C ILE A 137 -14.43 -12.82 -15.42
N SER A 138 -14.68 -13.80 -16.27
CA SER A 138 -16.03 -14.28 -16.57
C SER A 138 -16.18 -15.70 -16.06
N ILE A 139 -17.30 -15.97 -15.40
CA ILE A 139 -17.65 -17.32 -14.94
C ILE A 139 -18.47 -17.95 -16.07
N GLY A 140 -17.89 -18.94 -16.74
CA GLY A 140 -18.60 -19.76 -17.73
C GLY A 140 -19.53 -20.77 -17.06
N GLN A 141 -20.56 -21.20 -17.79
CA GLN A 141 -21.31 -22.42 -17.46
C GLN A 141 -20.45 -23.62 -17.90
N GLY A 142 -20.20 -24.54 -16.98
CA GLY A 142 -19.49 -25.79 -17.25
C GLY A 142 -20.30 -26.97 -16.73
N GLU A 143 -20.14 -28.13 -17.37
CA GLU A 143 -20.73 -29.36 -16.84
C GLU A 143 -20.03 -29.73 -15.52
N VAL A 144 -20.84 -30.01 -14.50
CA VAL A 144 -20.33 -30.47 -13.21
C VAL A 144 -19.84 -31.91 -13.41
N PRO A 145 -18.59 -32.23 -13.03
CA PRO A 145 -18.10 -33.59 -13.13
C PRO A 145 -18.99 -34.56 -12.34
N PRO A 146 -19.20 -35.81 -12.80
CA PRO A 146 -20.06 -36.76 -12.12
C PRO A 146 -19.64 -37.02 -10.67
N LEU A 147 -20.62 -37.03 -9.77
CA LEU A 147 -20.40 -37.34 -8.36
C LEU A 147 -20.00 -38.81 -8.18
N GLY A 148 -18.92 -39.04 -7.44
CA GLY A 148 -18.42 -40.40 -7.14
C GLY A 148 -17.39 -40.94 -8.13
N GLU A 149 -16.99 -40.15 -9.13
CA GLU A 149 -15.93 -40.49 -10.07
C GLU A 149 -14.62 -39.80 -9.71
N TRP A 150 -13.49 -40.50 -9.92
CA TRP A 150 -12.16 -39.92 -9.81
C TRP A 150 -11.88 -39.04 -11.02
N GLN A 151 -11.27 -37.88 -10.77
CA GLN A 151 -10.84 -36.96 -11.81
C GLN A 151 -9.33 -36.80 -11.73
N ASP A 152 -8.64 -37.12 -12.81
CA ASP A 152 -7.20 -36.91 -12.93
C ASP A 152 -6.95 -35.50 -13.50
N VAL A 153 -6.06 -34.75 -12.84
CA VAL A 153 -5.65 -33.42 -13.28
C VAL A 153 -4.13 -33.34 -13.32
N GLU A 154 -3.60 -32.73 -14.37
CA GLU A 154 -2.17 -32.46 -14.53
C GLU A 154 -1.92 -30.95 -14.54
N CYS A 155 -0.90 -30.51 -13.81
CA CYS A 155 -0.46 -29.12 -13.81
C CYS A 155 1.07 -29.08 -13.83
N PRO A 156 1.69 -28.44 -14.84
CA PRO A 156 3.14 -28.36 -14.91
C PRO A 156 3.70 -27.45 -13.81
N ALA A 157 4.88 -27.81 -13.28
CA ALA A 157 5.62 -26.93 -12.39
C ALA A 157 6.23 -25.76 -13.17
N ARG A 158 6.22 -24.56 -12.58
CA ARG A 158 6.91 -23.38 -13.09
C ARG A 158 8.29 -23.25 -12.44
N LEU A 159 9.29 -22.88 -13.23
CA LEU A 159 10.61 -22.42 -12.78
C LEU A 159 10.83 -20.99 -13.27
N ASP A 160 11.04 -20.05 -12.36
CA ASP A 160 11.39 -18.67 -12.71
C ASP A 160 12.88 -18.54 -13.01
N LEU A 161 13.21 -18.28 -14.28
CA LEU A 161 14.60 -18.06 -14.70
C LEU A 161 15.07 -16.62 -14.42
N SER A 162 14.14 -15.67 -14.45
CA SER A 162 14.38 -14.26 -14.13
C SER A 162 13.06 -13.54 -13.82
N GLY A 163 13.14 -12.34 -13.24
CA GLY A 163 11.95 -11.52 -12.96
C GLY A 163 11.06 -12.04 -11.83
N GLY A 164 11.55 -12.99 -11.02
CA GLY A 164 10.83 -13.47 -9.84
C GLY A 164 10.39 -12.30 -8.96
N TRP A 165 9.15 -12.36 -8.46
CA TRP A 165 8.49 -11.36 -7.61
C TRP A 165 8.11 -10.03 -8.27
N SER A 166 8.53 -9.76 -9.51
CA SER A 166 8.18 -8.51 -10.20
C SER A 166 6.67 -8.37 -10.50
N ASP A 167 5.96 -9.49 -10.57
CA ASP A 167 4.51 -9.60 -10.73
C ASP A 167 3.75 -9.64 -9.40
N THR A 168 4.46 -9.65 -8.26
CA THR A 168 3.86 -9.73 -6.93
C THR A 168 3.59 -8.33 -6.37
N PRO A 169 2.36 -8.00 -5.94
CA PRO A 169 2.10 -6.76 -5.21
C PRO A 169 2.92 -6.70 -3.90
N PRO A 170 3.43 -5.51 -3.47
CA PRO A 170 3.23 -4.19 -4.10
C PRO A 170 4.12 -3.92 -5.31
N ILE A 171 5.18 -4.72 -5.54
CA ILE A 171 6.23 -4.47 -6.54
C ILE A 171 5.64 -4.23 -7.94
N ALA A 172 4.65 -5.04 -8.33
CA ALA A 172 3.97 -4.92 -9.62
C ALA A 172 3.28 -3.55 -9.85
N PHE A 173 2.83 -2.89 -8.77
CA PHE A 173 2.18 -1.57 -8.83
C PHE A 173 3.17 -0.41 -8.74
N GLU A 174 4.39 -0.67 -8.29
CA GLU A 174 5.43 0.35 -8.12
C GLU A 174 6.36 0.46 -9.33
N HIS A 175 6.56 -0.64 -10.08
CA HIS A 175 7.59 -0.72 -11.12
C HIS A 175 7.11 -1.22 -12.49
N MET A 176 5.82 -1.58 -12.67
CA MET A 176 5.24 -2.14 -13.90
C MET A 176 6.23 -2.92 -14.79
N VAL A 177 6.53 -4.18 -14.43
CA VAL A 177 7.16 -5.12 -15.35
C VAL A 177 6.06 -6.04 -15.89
N ALA A 178 5.50 -5.69 -17.05
CA ALA A 178 4.53 -6.56 -17.71
C ALA A 178 5.25 -7.84 -18.21
N GLN A 179 4.96 -9.00 -17.60
CA GLN A 179 5.39 -10.31 -18.11
C GLN A 179 4.62 -10.79 -19.37
N TRP A 180 3.96 -9.88 -20.11
CA TRP A 180 3.06 -10.25 -21.22
C TRP A 180 3.61 -9.93 -22.61
N SER A 181 4.88 -10.26 -22.86
CA SER A 181 5.42 -10.24 -24.22
C SER A 181 6.33 -11.43 -24.48
N THR A 182 5.73 -12.59 -24.83
CA THR A 182 6.14 -13.51 -25.92
C THR A 182 5.56 -14.91 -25.71
N TRP A 183 4.28 -15.10 -26.06
CA TRP A 183 3.78 -16.39 -26.58
C TRP A 183 2.68 -16.07 -27.61
N ARG A 184 3.12 -15.80 -28.84
CA ARG A 184 2.35 -16.01 -30.07
C ARG A 184 3.21 -16.88 -30.97
#